data_AF-A0A927BRA9-F1
#
_entry.id   AF-A0A927BRA9-F1
#
_cell.length_a   1.000
_cell.length_b   1.000
_cell.length_c   1.000
_cell.angle_alpha   90.00
_cell.angle_beta   90.00
_cell.angle_gamma   90.00
#
_symmetry.space_group_name_H-M   'P 1'
#
loop_
_entity.id
_entity.type
_entity.pdbx_description
1 polymer ?
#
loop_
_entity_poly.entity_id
_entity_poly.type
_entity_poly.pdbx_seq_one_letter_code
_entity_poly.pdbx_strand_id
1 'polypeptide(L)'
;MNQLLSSVITLRHFTQPQLVGRWHADGAAWKELSAARMPAGEISRGFYTICDDRFIAVAASSEGPLFVIDKAVYPLRLERAKLDLQQERSYNTFSFQWDGETKLMLTYKRKLYHDGKHWLDDKTRDFFAWIVHGVKQKKFYAYYTQ
;
A
#
# COMPACT_ATOMS: atom_id res chain seq x y z
N MET A 1 33.79 -10.76 -3.80
CA MET A 1 33.27 -10.13 -2.57
C MET A 1 32.27 -9.07 -3.02
N ASN A 2 30.97 -9.42 -3.11
CA ASN A 2 29.97 -8.49 -3.63
C ASN A 2 29.57 -7.52 -2.52
N GLN A 3 29.81 -6.22 -2.73
CA GLN A 3 29.19 -5.15 -1.96
C GLN A 3 27.67 -5.27 -2.14
N LEU A 4 26.98 -5.71 -1.10
CA LEU A 4 25.54 -5.56 -0.99
C LEU A 4 25.27 -4.07 -0.84
N LEU A 5 24.76 -3.44 -1.92
CA LEU A 5 24.18 -2.10 -1.85
C LEU A 5 23.09 -2.14 -0.78
N SER A 6 23.26 -1.33 0.26
CA SER A 6 22.29 -1.22 1.34
C SER A 6 21.09 -0.40 0.85
N SER A 7 20.17 -1.04 0.14
CA SER A 7 18.94 -0.45 -0.39
C SER A 7 17.99 -0.12 0.77
N VAL A 8 18.08 1.09 1.33
CA VAL A 8 17.24 1.49 2.46
C VAL A 8 15.76 1.47 2.08
N ILE A 9 15.02 0.51 2.65
CA ILE A 9 13.57 0.38 2.47
C ILE A 9 12.87 1.26 3.50
N THR A 10 11.90 2.09 3.13
CA THR A 10 11.11 2.87 4.10
C THR A 10 9.60 2.65 3.90
N LEU A 11 8.98 1.79 4.69
CA LEU A 11 7.51 1.63 4.69
C LEU A 11 6.86 2.28 5.92
N ARG A 12 5.77 3.00 5.69
CA ARG A 12 5.02 3.70 6.75
C ARG A 12 3.57 3.24 6.81
N HIS A 13 2.98 3.24 8.01
CA HIS A 13 1.56 2.95 8.13
C HIS A 13 0.77 4.08 7.45
N PHE A 14 -0.31 3.74 6.76
CA PHE A 14 -1.03 4.71 5.95
C PHE A 14 -1.69 5.82 6.79
N THR A 15 -2.30 5.44 7.91
CA THR A 15 -3.00 6.40 8.79
C THR A 15 -2.14 6.91 9.95
N GLN A 16 -0.95 6.34 10.15
CA GLN A 16 -0.07 6.70 11.25
C GLN A 16 1.36 6.74 10.70
N PRO A 17 2.15 7.80 10.90
CA PRO A 17 3.50 7.90 10.31
C PRO A 17 4.52 6.90 10.89
N GLN A 18 4.06 5.86 11.60
CA GLN A 18 4.86 4.79 12.15
C GLN A 18 5.66 4.12 11.04
N LEU A 19 6.97 4.15 11.22
CA LEU A 19 7.95 3.46 10.38
C LEU A 19 7.91 1.98 10.72
N VAL A 20 7.78 1.15 9.70
CA VAL A 20 7.43 -0.26 9.85
C VAL A 20 8.41 -1.21 9.19
N GLY A 21 9.20 -0.70 8.25
CA GLY A 21 10.42 -1.33 7.79
C GLY A 21 11.41 -0.24 7.45
N ARG A 22 12.56 -0.26 8.12
CA ARG A 22 13.75 0.50 7.74
C ARG A 22 14.94 -0.45 7.71
N TRP A 23 15.31 -0.92 6.52
CA TRP A 23 16.53 -1.71 6.40
C TRP A 23 17.72 -0.75 6.34
N HIS A 24 18.50 -0.71 7.41
CA HIS A 24 19.84 -0.16 7.41
C HIS A 24 20.79 -1.26 7.90
N ALA A 25 21.96 -1.34 7.29
CA ALA A 25 23.03 -2.21 7.78
C ALA A 25 23.61 -1.74 9.14
N ASP A 26 23.17 -0.60 9.68
CA ASP A 26 23.55 -0.10 11.00
C ASP A 26 22.36 0.56 11.70
N GLY A 27 22.11 0.16 12.94
CA GLY A 27 20.78 0.12 13.54
C GLY A 27 20.28 1.33 14.34
N ALA A 28 19.07 1.09 14.87
CA ALA A 28 18.29 1.76 15.94
C ALA A 28 17.44 3.01 15.55
N ALA A 29 16.11 3.06 15.73
CA ALA A 29 15.06 2.09 16.06
C ALA A 29 13.68 2.72 15.71
N TRP A 30 12.71 1.95 15.18
CA TRP A 30 11.24 2.08 15.32
C TRP A 30 10.59 0.73 14.96
N LYS A 31 9.44 0.41 15.57
CA LYS A 31 8.85 -0.93 15.70
C LYS A 31 8.76 -1.70 14.36
N GLU A 32 9.66 -2.65 14.22
CA GLU A 32 9.84 -3.51 13.05
C GLU A 32 8.63 -4.45 12.87
N LEU A 33 7.96 -4.40 11.72
CA LEU A 33 7.17 -5.56 11.30
C LEU A 33 8.13 -6.62 10.80
N SER A 34 7.88 -7.88 11.18
CA SER A 34 8.71 -9.01 10.78
C SER A 34 9.03 -8.95 9.29
N ALA A 35 10.32 -9.01 8.94
CA ALA A 35 10.78 -9.15 7.56
C ALA A 35 10.10 -10.32 6.83
N ALA A 36 9.56 -11.30 7.56
CA ALA A 36 8.77 -12.40 6.99
C ALA A 36 7.47 -11.94 6.31
N ARG A 37 6.97 -10.72 6.55
CA ARG A 37 5.80 -10.17 5.84
C ARG A 37 6.18 -9.33 4.63
N MET A 38 7.46 -9.04 4.45
CA MET A 38 7.97 -8.27 3.31
C MET A 38 8.26 -9.19 2.13
N PRO A 39 7.99 -8.76 0.88
CA PRO A 39 8.44 -9.49 -0.29
C PRO A 39 9.96 -9.39 -0.48
N ALA A 40 10.54 -10.36 -1.18
CA ALA A 40 11.94 -10.29 -1.60
C ALA A 40 12.10 -9.32 -2.78
N GLY A 41 12.95 -8.30 -2.66
CA GLY A 41 13.23 -7.33 -3.74
C GLY A 41 13.60 -5.93 -3.24
N GLU A 42 14.05 -5.07 -4.15
CA GLU A 42 14.39 -3.67 -3.85
C GLU A 42 13.13 -2.79 -3.80
N ILE A 43 12.65 -2.52 -2.58
CA ILE A 43 11.61 -1.53 -2.33
C ILE A 43 12.26 -0.33 -1.64
N SER A 44 12.14 0.88 -2.17
CA SER A 44 12.78 2.05 -1.53
C SER A 44 11.86 2.79 -0.55
N ARG A 45 10.56 2.91 -0.86
CA ARG A 45 9.59 3.62 -0.01
C ARG A 45 8.15 3.18 -0.24
N GLY A 46 7.24 3.48 0.67
CA GLY A 46 5.82 3.22 0.45
C GLY A 46 4.94 3.31 1.68
N PHE A 47 3.67 2.96 1.49
CA PHE A 47 2.65 2.94 2.53
C PHE A 47 2.00 1.57 2.63
N TYR A 48 1.60 1.18 3.83
CA TYR A 48 0.87 -0.07 4.05
C TYR A 48 -0.31 0.11 5.01
N THR A 49 -1.21 -0.88 4.98
CA THR A 49 -2.26 -1.08 5.96
C THR A 49 -2.34 -2.55 6.34
N ILE A 50 -2.91 -2.85 7.50
CA ILE A 50 -3.34 -4.21 7.87
C ILE A 50 -4.86 -4.21 7.85
N CYS A 51 -5.44 -5.16 7.11
CA CYS A 51 -6.89 -5.34 7.04
C CYS A 51 -7.19 -6.84 7.05
N ASP A 52 -8.02 -7.29 8.00
CA ASP A 52 -8.36 -8.71 8.16
C ASP A 52 -7.11 -9.61 8.23
N ASP A 53 -6.14 -9.20 9.06
CA ASP A 53 -4.80 -9.81 9.23
C ASP A 53 -3.88 -9.84 7.98
N ARG A 54 -4.37 -9.40 6.82
CA ARG A 54 -3.60 -9.27 5.58
C ARG A 54 -2.72 -8.03 5.62
N PHE A 55 -1.46 -8.18 5.22
CA PHE A 55 -0.56 -7.05 4.98
C PHE A 55 -0.77 -6.57 3.54
N ILE A 56 -1.09 -5.28 3.37
CA ILE A 56 -1.34 -4.71 2.05
C ILE A 56 -0.54 -3.42 1.91
N ALA A 57 0.25 -3.30 0.85
CA ALA A 57 1.11 -2.13 0.66
C ALA A 57 1.15 -1.63 -0.79
N VAL A 58 1.50 -0.35 -0.92
CA VAL A 58 2.01 0.24 -2.16
C VAL A 58 3.47 0.60 -1.92
N ALA A 59 4.34 0.08 -2.77
CA ALA A 59 5.78 0.21 -2.66
C ALA A 59 6.38 0.81 -3.93
N ALA A 60 7.38 1.68 -3.79
CA ALA A 60 8.18 2.19 -4.89
C ALA A 60 9.20 1.14 -5.33
N SER A 61 9.41 1.03 -6.63
CA SER A 61 10.48 0.26 -7.26
C SER A 61 11.05 1.05 -8.44
N SER A 62 12.19 0.60 -8.98
CA SER A 62 12.79 1.17 -10.19
C SER A 62 11.85 1.15 -11.40
N GLU A 63 10.91 0.19 -11.45
CA GLU A 63 9.94 0.06 -12.55
C GLU A 63 8.58 0.72 -12.24
N GLY A 64 8.46 1.42 -11.11
CA GLY A 64 7.24 2.08 -10.67
C GLY A 64 6.55 1.41 -9.48
N PRO A 65 5.27 1.75 -9.20
CA PRO A 65 4.59 1.27 -8.01
C PRO A 65 4.30 -0.24 -8.06
N LEU A 66 4.50 -0.90 -6.93
CA LEU A 66 4.15 -2.28 -6.67
C LEU A 66 2.97 -2.33 -5.70
N PHE A 67 1.98 -3.16 -5.99
CA PHE A 67 0.96 -3.57 -5.02
C PHE A 67 1.40 -4.87 -4.36
N VAL A 68 1.44 -4.86 -3.04
CA VAL A 68 1.91 -6.00 -2.24
C VAL A 68 0.74 -6.53 -1.42
N ILE A 69 0.54 -7.83 -1.47
CA ILE A 69 -0.43 -8.55 -0.64
C ILE A 69 0.31 -9.68 0.07
N ASP A 70 0.52 -9.51 1.36
CA ASP A 70 1.46 -10.30 2.16
C ASP A 70 2.83 -10.36 1.47
N LYS A 71 3.19 -11.51 0.89
CA LYS A 71 4.44 -11.73 0.16
C LYS A 71 4.30 -11.61 -1.35
N ALA A 72 3.08 -11.60 -1.88
CA ALA A 72 2.83 -11.53 -3.30
C ALA A 72 2.99 -10.09 -3.80
N VAL A 73 3.69 -9.92 -4.92
CA VAL A 73 4.01 -8.61 -5.50
C VAL A 73 3.43 -8.51 -6.89
N TYR A 74 2.76 -7.40 -7.15
CA TYR A 74 2.13 -7.11 -8.44
C TYR A 74 2.55 -5.73 -8.92
N PRO A 75 3.23 -5.62 -10.08
CA PRO A 75 3.44 -4.33 -10.71
C PRO A 75 2.10 -3.66 -10.99
N LEU A 76 1.89 -2.44 -10.48
CA LEU A 76 0.67 -1.67 -10.74
C LEU A 76 0.75 -1.05 -12.14
N ARG A 77 0.70 -1.86 -13.19
CA ARG A 77 0.62 -1.39 -14.57
C ARG A 77 -0.83 -1.31 -15.00
N LEU A 78 -1.28 -0.16 -15.51
CA LEU A 78 -2.69 0.10 -15.80
C LEU A 78 -3.30 -0.88 -16.82
N GLU A 79 -2.49 -1.45 -17.71
CA GLU A 79 -2.95 -2.49 -18.65
C GLU A 79 -3.30 -3.83 -17.99
N ARG A 80 -2.80 -4.12 -16.79
CA ARG A 80 -2.93 -5.42 -16.11
C ARG A 80 -3.62 -5.34 -14.76
N ALA A 81 -3.53 -4.18 -14.11
CA ALA A 81 -4.03 -3.94 -12.77
C ALA A 81 -5.37 -3.19 -12.82
N LYS A 82 -6.39 -3.76 -12.19
CA LYS A 82 -7.66 -3.08 -11.95
C LYS A 82 -7.93 -3.02 -10.45
N LEU A 83 -8.20 -1.81 -9.96
CA LEU A 83 -8.57 -1.57 -8.57
C LEU A 83 -9.97 -0.95 -8.56
N ASP A 84 -10.89 -1.60 -7.88
CA ASP A 84 -12.26 -1.12 -7.71
C ASP A 84 -12.58 -0.98 -6.22
N LEU A 85 -13.36 0.05 -5.89
CA LEU A 85 -13.89 0.27 -4.56
C LEU A 85 -15.39 0.50 -4.67
N GLN A 86 -16.16 -0.47 -4.19
CA GLN A 86 -17.60 -0.35 -4.03
C GLN A 86 -17.89 0.20 -2.64
N GLN A 87 -18.58 1.33 -2.57
CA GLN A 87 -18.87 2.01 -1.32
C GLN A 87 -20.35 1.85 -0.98
N GLU A 88 -20.63 1.22 0.15
CA GLU A 88 -21.97 1.09 0.70
C GLU A 88 -22.13 1.99 1.94
N ARG A 89 -23.30 1.92 2.57
CA ARG A 89 -23.63 2.77 3.72
C ARG A 89 -22.69 2.56 4.90
N SER A 90 -22.37 1.29 5.21
CA SER A 90 -21.60 0.91 6.41
C SER A 90 -20.29 0.20 6.09
N TYR A 91 -20.13 -0.27 4.86
CA TYR A 91 -19.01 -1.09 4.42
C TYR A 91 -18.48 -0.61 3.08
N ASN A 92 -17.21 -0.89 2.85
CA ASN A 92 -16.57 -0.75 1.56
C ASN A 92 -16.09 -2.14 1.13
N THR A 93 -16.26 -2.47 -0.14
CA THR A 93 -15.69 -3.68 -0.75
C THR A 93 -14.62 -3.25 -1.73
N PHE A 94 -13.38 -3.61 -1.43
CA PHE A 94 -12.23 -3.38 -2.30
C PHE A 94 -11.94 -4.65 -3.09
N SER A 95 -11.67 -4.50 -4.38
CA SER A 95 -11.14 -5.58 -5.21
C SER A 95 -9.91 -5.13 -5.98
N PHE A 96 -8.94 -6.04 -6.06
CA PHE A 96 -7.77 -5.92 -6.89
C PHE A 96 -7.71 -7.11 -7.85
N GLN A 97 -7.65 -6.80 -9.13
CA GLN A 97 -7.45 -7.76 -10.20
C GLN A 97 -6.10 -7.53 -10.86
N TRP A 98 -5.44 -8.63 -11.21
CA TRP A 98 -4.19 -8.63 -11.95
C TRP A 98 -4.22 -9.70 -13.05
N ASP A 99 -3.95 -9.30 -14.29
CA ASP A 99 -4.06 -10.15 -15.48
C ASP A 99 -5.43 -10.85 -15.59
N GLY A 100 -6.51 -10.10 -15.29
CA GLY A 100 -7.89 -10.57 -15.37
C GLY A 100 -8.36 -11.41 -14.17
N GLU A 101 -7.47 -11.79 -13.26
CA GLU A 101 -7.80 -12.61 -12.09
C GLU A 101 -7.94 -11.77 -10.82
N THR A 102 -8.96 -12.07 -10.00
CA THR A 102 -9.12 -11.43 -8.68
C THR A 102 -8.08 -11.96 -7.71
N LYS A 103 -7.14 -11.11 -7.29
CA LYS A 103 -6.06 -11.46 -6.35
C LYS A 103 -6.37 -11.07 -4.91
N LEU A 104 -7.22 -10.05 -4.73
CA LEU A 104 -7.71 -9.64 -3.43
C LEU A 104 -9.15 -9.15 -3.57
N MET A 105 -10.01 -9.61 -2.67
CA MET A 105 -11.32 -9.04 -2.43
C MET A 105 -11.53 -9.02 -0.93
N LEU A 106 -11.84 -7.86 -0.37
CA LEU A 106 -12.10 -7.71 1.06
C LEU A 106 -13.23 -6.72 1.29
N THR A 107 -13.97 -6.95 2.36
CA THR A 107 -15.02 -6.05 2.83
C THR A 107 -14.60 -5.52 4.20
N TYR A 108 -14.61 -4.21 4.35
CA TYR A 108 -14.18 -3.54 5.58
C TYR A 108 -15.16 -2.46 5.98
N LYS A 109 -15.23 -2.19 7.29
CA LYS A 109 -16.13 -1.17 7.82
C LYS A 109 -15.71 0.20 7.31
N ARG A 110 -16.66 0.92 6.71
CA ARG A 110 -16.44 2.28 6.23
C ARG A 110 -16.16 3.19 7.43
N LYS A 111 -15.05 3.92 7.37
CA LYS A 111 -14.69 4.90 8.40
C LYS A 111 -15.19 6.27 7.96
N LEU A 112 -16.31 6.69 8.53
CA LEU A 112 -16.83 8.03 8.35
C LEU A 112 -16.27 8.94 9.44
N TYR A 113 -15.91 10.17 9.07
CA TYR A 113 -15.53 11.20 10.02
C TYR A 113 -16.64 12.23 10.14
N HIS A 114 -16.89 12.72 11.36
CA HIS A 114 -17.86 13.76 11.60
C HIS A 114 -17.15 15.12 11.69
N ASP A 115 -17.41 16.02 10.74
CA ASP A 115 -16.79 17.35 10.69
C ASP A 115 -17.46 18.40 11.59
N GLY A 116 -18.41 17.96 12.41
CA GLY A 116 -19.25 18.83 13.24
C GLY A 116 -20.63 19.10 12.65
N LYS A 117 -20.86 18.83 11.35
CA LYS A 117 -22.17 18.99 10.69
C LYS A 117 -22.59 17.78 9.86
N HIS A 118 -21.64 17.06 9.27
CA HIS A 118 -21.90 15.94 8.38
C HIS A 118 -20.96 14.77 8.64
N TRP A 119 -21.44 13.56 8.36
CA TRP A 119 -20.59 12.38 8.20
C TRP A 119 -19.98 12.38 6.80
N LEU A 120 -18.67 12.62 6.73
CA LEU A 120 -17.92 12.69 5.48
C LEU A 120 -17.08 11.42 5.29
N ASP A 121 -16.90 11.08 4.02
CA ASP A 121 -15.98 10.04 3.60
C ASP A 121 -14.55 10.61 3.58
N ASP A 122 -13.66 10.03 4.37
CA ASP A 122 -12.27 10.44 4.37
C ASP A 122 -11.48 9.62 3.35
N LYS A 123 -11.62 10.01 2.08
CA LYS A 123 -10.88 9.40 0.95
C LYS A 123 -9.35 9.50 1.11
N THR A 124 -8.87 10.37 2.01
CA THR A 124 -7.45 10.56 2.29
C THR A 124 -6.93 9.71 3.45
N ARG A 125 -7.81 9.24 4.35
CA ARG A 125 -7.47 8.35 5.47
C ARG A 125 -7.95 6.91 5.26
N ASP A 126 -8.72 6.65 4.21
CA ASP A 126 -8.99 5.31 3.71
C ASP A 126 -7.92 4.89 2.68
N PHE A 127 -7.13 3.87 3.02
CA PHE A 127 -6.04 3.36 2.17
C PHE A 127 -6.54 2.90 0.80
N PHE A 128 -7.68 2.21 0.75
CA PHE A 128 -8.21 1.64 -0.49
C PHE A 128 -8.85 2.73 -1.36
N ALA A 129 -9.50 3.71 -0.75
CA ALA A 129 -9.97 4.89 -1.49
C ALA A 129 -8.80 5.70 -2.05
N TRP A 130 -7.75 5.91 -1.25
CA TRP A 130 -6.54 6.63 -1.65
C TRP A 130 -5.85 5.96 -2.83
N ILE A 131 -5.61 4.64 -2.78
CA ILE A 131 -4.91 3.94 -3.87
C ILE A 131 -5.76 3.91 -5.14
N VAL A 132 -7.07 3.62 -5.05
CA VAL A 132 -7.99 3.59 -6.21
C VAL A 132 -8.05 4.94 -6.91
N HIS A 133 -8.01 6.04 -6.14
CA HIS A 133 -7.97 7.38 -6.70
C HIS A 133 -6.57 7.73 -7.24
N GLY A 134 -5.52 7.35 -6.50
CA GLY A 134 -4.13 7.66 -6.80
C GLY A 134 -3.66 7.04 -8.10
N VAL A 135 -3.89 5.74 -8.33
CA VAL A 135 -3.43 5.02 -9.54
C VAL A 135 -3.98 5.62 -10.84
N LYS A 136 -5.07 6.38 -10.79
CA LYS A 136 -5.63 7.06 -11.97
C LYS A 136 -4.90 8.36 -12.31
N GLN A 137 -4.04 8.86 -11.41
CA GLN A 137 -3.33 10.12 -11.57
C GLN A 137 -1.90 9.88 -12.04
N LYS A 138 -1.47 10.58 -13.10
CA LYS A 138 -0.08 10.52 -13.60
C LYS A 138 0.96 10.83 -12.51
N LYS A 139 0.64 11.74 -11.58
CA LYS A 139 1.52 12.13 -10.47
C LYS A 139 1.77 11.01 -9.46
N PHE A 140 0.87 10.02 -9.38
CA PHE A 140 1.05 8.87 -8.51
C PHE A 140 2.24 8.04 -8.97
N TYR A 141 2.28 7.65 -10.24
CA TYR A 141 3.41 6.89 -10.81
C TYR A 141 4.74 7.62 -10.64
N ALA A 142 4.76 8.93 -10.91
CA ALA A 142 5.96 9.76 -10.74
C ALA A 142 6.51 9.77 -9.31
N TYR A 143 5.64 9.64 -8.30
CA TYR A 143 6.06 9.54 -6.90
C TYR A 143 6.72 8.19 -6.58
N TYR A 144 6.44 7.13 -7.34
CA TYR A 144 6.91 5.76 -7.08
C TYR A 144 7.99 5.26 -8.03
N THR A 145 8.30 6.01 -9.09
CA THR A 145 9.48 5.80 -9.94
C THR A 145 10.66 6.61 -9.38
N GLN A 146 11.84 6.01 -9.27
CA GLN A 146 13.11 6.72 -9.07
C GLN A 146 13.96 6.60 -10.32
#